data_AF-A0A293MQ06-F1
#
_entry.id   AF-A0A293MQ06-F1
#
_cell.length_a   1.000
_cell.length_b   1.000
_cell.length_c   1.000
_cell.angle_alpha   90.00
_cell.angle_beta   90.00
_cell.angle_gamma   90.00
#
_symmetry.space_group_name_H-M   'P 1'
#
loop_
_entity.id
_entity.type
_entity.pdbx_description
1 polymer ?
#
loop_
_entity_poly.entity_id
_entity_poly.type
_entity_poly.pdbx_seq_one_letter_code
_entity_poly.pdbx_strand_id
1 'polypeptide(L)'
;MRVVMPPILDFRGVGYYIARECASLPTYRLERMTSPIFKRSLGSKDPAVFVEFAGSKITEIDIMNIDDAVGATTHGWWIGV
;
A
#
# COMPACT_ATOMS: atom_id res chain seq x y z
N MET A 1 7.59 0.53 4.17
CA MET A 1 8.31 1.08 5.33
C MET A 1 7.88 0.30 6.54
N ARG A 2 8.80 -0.04 7.44
CA ARG A 2 8.49 -0.74 8.70
C ARG A 2 8.85 0.14 9.88
N VAL A 3 8.04 0.05 10.95
CA VAL A 3 8.30 0.74 12.22
C VAL A 3 9.33 -0.05 13.02
N VAL A 4 10.37 0.63 13.50
CA VAL A 4 11.36 0.08 14.43
C VAL A 4 10.91 0.38 15.85
N MET A 5 10.85 -0.65 16.69
CA MET A 5 10.59 -0.52 18.13
C MET A 5 11.89 -0.76 18.91
N PRO A 6 12.12 -0.11 20.07
CA PRO A 6 11.25 0.83 20.79
C PRO A 6 11.20 2.24 20.18
N PRO A 7 10.33 3.16 20.66
CA PRO A 7 10.38 4.56 20.27
C PRO A 7 11.75 5.18 20.58
N ILE A 8 12.14 6.18 19.78
CA ILE A 8 13.39 6.90 19.99
C ILE A 8 13.25 7.82 21.21
N LEU A 9 14.29 7.84 22.04
CA LEU A 9 14.41 8.73 23.20
C LEU A 9 15.35 9.89 22.92
N ASP A 10 16.26 9.73 21.96
CA ASP A 10 17.22 10.74 21.57
C ASP A 10 16.78 11.43 20.27
N PHE A 11 16.46 12.72 20.40
CA PHE A 11 16.01 13.56 19.31
C PHE A 11 17.15 14.34 18.64
N ARG A 12 18.42 14.19 19.07
CA ARG A 12 19.57 14.89 18.46
C ARG A 12 19.76 14.54 16.98
N GLY A 13 19.32 13.35 16.57
CA GLY A 13 19.38 12.89 15.19
C GLY A 13 18.18 13.28 14.32
N VAL A 14 17.16 13.94 14.88
CA VAL A 14 16.02 14.44 14.10
C VAL A 14 16.06 15.97 14.03
N GLY A 15 15.53 16.52 12.93
CA GLY A 15 15.51 17.97 12.73
C GLY A 15 14.73 18.70 13.83
N TYR A 16 15.12 19.96 14.09
CA TYR A 16 14.56 20.81 15.14
C TYR A 16 13.02 20.83 15.19
N TYR A 17 12.37 20.90 14.03
CA TYR A 17 10.91 20.92 13.94
C TYR A 17 10.26 19.66 14.50
N ILE A 18 10.77 18.49 14.14
CA ILE A 18 10.25 17.19 14.61
C ILE A 18 10.51 17.06 16.11
N ALA A 19 11.72 17.42 16.56
CA ALA A 19 12.05 17.41 17.97
C ALA A 19 11.11 18.31 18.78
N ARG A 20 10.75 19.49 18.26
CA ARG A 20 9.87 20.45 18.95
C ARG A 20 8.42 19.98 18.98
N GLU A 21 7.86 19.56 17.85
CA GLU A 21 6.44 19.24 17.74
C GLU A 21 6.10 17.86 18.30
N CYS A 22 7.04 16.92 18.24
CA CYS A 22 6.83 15.54 18.67
C CYS A 22 7.46 15.22 20.04
N ALA A 23 7.96 16.23 20.78
CA ALA A 23 8.64 16.03 22.07
C ALA A 23 7.79 15.26 23.10
N SER A 24 6.46 15.45 23.06
CA SER A 24 5.50 14.80 23.97
C SER A 24 4.87 13.53 23.40
N LEU A 25 5.28 13.10 22.21
CA LEU A 25 4.68 11.97 21.50
C LEU A 25 5.71 10.84 21.29
N PRO A 26 5.29 9.57 21.38
CA PRO A 26 6.18 8.45 21.08
C PRO A 26 6.58 8.51 19.60
N THR A 27 7.85 8.83 19.35
CA THR A 27 8.40 8.96 18.00
C THR A 27 9.11 7.66 17.63
N TYR A 28 8.85 7.14 16.44
CA TYR A 28 9.44 5.89 15.97
C TYR A 28 10.24 6.09 14.70
N ARG A 29 11.34 5.34 14.57
CA ARG A 29 12.14 5.34 13.34
C ARG A 29 11.49 4.41 12.32
N LEU A 30 11.50 4.84 11.06
CA LEU A 30 11.06 4.01 9.94
C LEU A 30 12.28 3.46 9.20
N GLU A 31 12.22 2.18 8.85
CA GLU A 31 13.20 1.53 7.98
C GLU A 31 12.58 1.17 6.63
N ARG A 32 13.42 1.20 5.59
CA ARG A 32 13.02 0.78 4.26
C ARG A 32 12.73 -0.72 4.30
N MET A 33 11.52 -1.07 3.88
CA MET A 33 11.14 -2.47 3.77
C MET A 33 11.78 -3.04 2.50
N THR A 34 12.62 -4.05 2.67
CA THR A 34 13.31 -4.74 1.56
C THR A 34 12.50 -5.91 1.02
N SER A 35 11.60 -6.46 1.83
CA SER A 35 10.64 -7.46 1.38
C SER A 35 9.57 -6.82 0.49
N PRO A 36 9.18 -7.47 -0.61
CA PRO A 36 8.10 -6.99 -1.47
C PRO A 36 6.80 -6.87 -0.66
N ILE A 37 6.16 -5.70 -0.73
CA ILE A 37 4.84 -5.48 -0.17
C ILE A 37 3.85 -5.84 -1.26
N PHE A 38 3.15 -6.96 -1.09
CA PHE A 38 2.03 -7.29 -1.95
C PHE A 38 0.81 -6.52 -1.44
N LYS A 39 0.17 -5.74 -2.32
CA LYS A 39 -1.18 -5.26 -2.04
C LYS A 39 -2.04 -6.51 -1.86
N ARG A 40 -2.84 -6.57 -0.78
CA ARG A 40 -3.79 -7.66 -0.58
C ARG A 40 -4.67 -7.68 -1.84
N SER A 41 -4.58 -8.75 -2.63
CA SER A 41 -5.54 -8.97 -3.70
C SER A 41 -6.90 -9.11 -3.04
N LEU A 42 -7.88 -8.33 -3.50
CA LEU A 42 -9.26 -8.72 -3.31
C LEU A 42 -9.38 -10.08 -3.98
N GLY A 43 -9.86 -11.10 -3.26
CA GLY A 43 -10.10 -12.40 -3.86
C GLY A 43 -10.93 -12.20 -5.13
N SER A 44 -10.63 -12.95 -6.19
CA SER A 44 -11.25 -12.85 -7.53
C SER A 44 -12.77 -13.13 -7.58
N LYS A 45 -13.47 -13.01 -6.45
CA LYS A 45 -14.89 -13.26 -6.30
C LYS A 45 -15.71 -11.99 -6.08
N ASP A 46 -15.09 -10.89 -5.69
CA ASP A 46 -15.79 -9.62 -5.49
C ASP A 46 -15.60 -8.72 -6.72
N PRO A 47 -16.67 -8.16 -7.31
CA PRO A 47 -16.55 -7.22 -8.41
C PRO A 47 -15.69 -6.04 -7.97
N ALA A 48 -14.63 -5.76 -8.72
CA ALA A 48 -13.68 -4.70 -8.41
C ALA A 48 -14.33 -3.32 -8.65
N VAL A 49 -14.98 -2.78 -7.62
CA VAL A 49 -15.45 -1.38 -7.63
C VAL A 49 -14.27 -0.47 -7.34
N PHE A 50 -13.91 0.35 -8.31
CA PHE A 50 -12.85 1.35 -8.16
C PHE A 50 -13.45 2.65 -7.66
N VAL A 51 -12.75 3.31 -6.75
CA VAL A 51 -13.21 4.59 -6.20
C VAL A 51 -12.16 5.65 -6.44
N GLU A 52 -12.55 6.71 -7.13
CA GLU A 52 -11.75 7.92 -7.30
C GLU A 52 -12.18 8.96 -6.27
N PHE A 53 -11.21 9.49 -5.53
CA PHE A 53 -11.42 10.61 -4.62
C PHE A 53 -10.88 11.90 -5.24
N ALA A 54 -11.80 12.82 -5.57
CA ALA A 54 -11.49 14.14 -6.11
C ALA A 54 -12.00 15.22 -5.15
N GLY A 55 -11.29 15.39 -4.02
CA GLY A 55 -11.65 16.36 -2.98
C GLY A 55 -12.94 15.98 -2.24
N SER A 56 -14.00 16.77 -2.41
CA SER A 56 -15.32 16.49 -1.81
C SER A 56 -16.18 15.54 -2.62
N LYS A 57 -15.71 15.11 -3.81
CA LYS A 57 -16.44 14.19 -4.69
C LYS A 57 -15.81 12.81 -4.65
N ILE A 58 -16.68 11.82 -4.59
CA ILE A 58 -16.33 10.39 -4.65
C ILE A 58 -17.02 9.85 -5.89
N THR A 59 -16.24 9.31 -6.82
CA THR A 59 -16.75 8.66 -8.03
C THR A 59 -16.49 7.16 -7.92
N GLU A 60 -17.55 6.37 -7.99
CA GLU A 60 -17.46 4.90 -8.04
C GLU A 60 -17.50 4.46 -9.50
N ILE A 61 -16.54 3.61 -9.89
CA ILE A 61 -16.36 3.10 -11.24
C ILE A 61 -16.48 1.58 -11.17
N ASP A 62 -17.52 1.06 -11.81
CA ASP A 62 -17.72 -0.37 -12.01
C ASP A 62 -17.26 -0.75 -13.42
N ILE A 63 -16.20 -1.56 -13.51
CA ILE A 63 -15.63 -2.01 -14.77
C ILE A 63 -16.15 -3.42 -15.05
N MET A 64 -17.24 -3.50 -15.83
CA MET A 64 -17.92 -4.76 -16.13
C MET A 64 -17.08 -5.78 -16.92
N ASN A 65 -15.92 -5.39 -17.47
CA ASN A 65 -15.08 -6.26 -18.28
C ASN A 65 -13.58 -6.07 -18.03
N ILE A 66 -13.19 -6.01 -16.75
CA ILE A 66 -11.79 -5.81 -16.38
C ILE A 66 -10.91 -6.99 -16.82
N ASP A 67 -11.41 -8.22 -16.74
CA ASP A 67 -10.64 -9.43 -17.06
C ASP A 67 -10.17 -9.48 -18.52
N ASP A 68 -10.98 -8.99 -19.46
CA ASP A 68 -10.59 -8.90 -20.88
C ASP A 68 -9.54 -7.80 -21.12
N ALA A 69 -9.56 -6.73 -20.32
CA ALA A 69 -8.68 -5.57 -20.50
C ALA A 69 -7.25 -5.80 -19.96
N VAL A 70 -7.09 -6.60 -18.90
CA VAL A 70 -5.75 -6.88 -18.32
C VAL A 70 -4.99 -7.98 -19.09
N GLY A 71 -5.62 -8.56 -20.12
CA GLY A 71 -5.09 -9.69 -20.86
C GLY A 71 -5.16 -10.94 -20.00
N ALA A 72 -6.16 -11.78 -20.26
CA ALA A 72 -6.29 -13.09 -19.62
C ALA A 72 -4.93 -13.80 -19.61
N THR A 73 -4.39 -14.05 -18.41
CA THR A 73 -3.15 -14.83 -18.26
C THR A 73 -3.51 -16.26 -18.64
N THR A 74 -3.30 -16.59 -19.90
CA THR A 74 -3.43 -17.96 -20.39
C THR A 74 -2.39 -18.79 -19.66
N HIS A 75 -2.83 -19.56 -18.67
CA HIS A 75 -2.07 -20.68 -18.11
C HIS A 75 -1.98 -21.77 -19.18
N GLY A 76 -1.15 -21.54 -20.20
CA GLY A 76 -0.82 -22.51 -21.23
C GLY A 76 0.31 -23.41 -20.75
N TRP A 77 -0.02 -24.44 -19.98
CA TRP A 77 0.83 -25.63 -19.84
C TRP A 77 0.04 -26.84 -20.35
N TRP A 78 0.73 -27.68 -21.15
CA TRP A 78 0.38 -29.03 -21.63
C TRP A 78 -0.25 -29.18 -23.02
N ILE A 79 0.61 -29.33 -24.04
CA ILE A 79 0.55 -30.42 -25.05
C ILE A 79 2.03 -30.71 -25.36
N GLY A 80 2.65 -31.81 -24.89
CA GLY A 80 2.43 -33.16 -25.38
C GLY A 80 3.49 -33.45 -26.46
N VAL A 81 4.64 -34.00 -26.03
CA VAL A 81 5.58 -34.73 -26.90
C VAL A 81 4.91 -36.01 -27.37
#